data_AF-A0A0A1H4C4-F1
#
_entry.id   AF-A0A0A1H4C4-F1
#
_cell.length_a   1.000
_cell.length_b   1.000
_cell.length_c   1.000
_cell.angle_alpha   90.00
_cell.angle_beta   90.00
_cell.angle_gamma   90.00
#
_symmetry.space_group_name_H-M   'P 1'
#
loop_
_entity.id
_entity.type
_entity.pdbx_description
1 polymer ?
#
loop_
_entity_poly.entity_id
_entity_poly.type
_entity_poly.pdbx_seq_one_letter_code
_entity_poly.pdbx_strand_id
1 'polypeptide(L)'
;MNAPQYHGKRRLTQIAALVALALIPVLGIFRIDLTTASLMLFGHPVTLRNFPVILGLALFLAAAPLVTYTTIGTVWCGWLCPQNSVAEWANVLTHRFLGHRANVDVESEGLIVAPSKNKALNWSVLSASLLGISLVLGVIPLFYFVPPDEIWSLLTLHADPQFARFMHRLYFVSVVAVLVDAAVFRHFWCNFLCPYRYGQLLFRTKDALHVHYDAARSADCTRCNYCSTMCVTGIAPTNIRPVDRCIDCGECIDACNRLHERKNRGEGLLRFEFGTEQGASGVRAFFRSTLRRLGVPGLLTLISLAMIAWGLLQPN
;
A
#
# COMPACT_ATOMS: atom_id res chain seq x y z
N MET A 1 -13.78 4.89 27.69
CA MET A 1 -12.43 4.78 27.11
C MET A 1 -12.60 4.97 25.61
N ASN A 2 -11.95 5.97 25.02
CA ASN A 2 -12.10 6.24 23.57
C ASN A 2 -11.44 5.10 22.80
N ALA A 3 -12.25 4.31 22.09
CA ALA A 3 -11.72 3.25 21.25
C ALA A 3 -10.74 3.84 20.21
N PRO A 4 -9.62 3.17 19.92
CA PRO A 4 -8.68 3.65 18.92
C PRO A 4 -9.40 3.76 17.58
N GLN A 5 -9.23 4.91 16.90
CA GLN A 5 -9.74 5.16 15.56
C GLN A 5 -8.59 5.02 14.55
N TYR A 6 -8.64 3.97 13.74
CA TYR A 6 -7.64 3.66 12.74
C TYR A 6 -7.89 4.36 11.40
N HIS A 7 -9.15 4.61 11.03
CA HIS A 7 -9.53 5.19 9.74
C HIS A 7 -8.78 6.49 9.42
N GLY A 8 -8.81 7.47 10.32
CA GLY A 8 -8.16 8.77 10.11
C GLY A 8 -6.64 8.68 10.02
N LYS A 9 -6.02 7.92 10.93
CA LYS A 9 -4.57 7.69 10.95
C LYS A 9 -4.10 7.01 9.66
N ARG A 10 -4.86 6.03 9.20
CA ARG A 10 -4.59 5.28 7.98
C ARG A 10 -4.69 6.16 6.74
N ARG A 11 -5.73 7.00 6.62
CA ARG A 11 -5.85 7.93 5.49
C ARG A 11 -4.69 8.92 5.46
N LEU A 12 -4.25 9.39 6.62
CA LEU A 12 -3.07 10.24 6.73
C LEU A 12 -1.80 9.52 6.26
N THR A 13 -1.57 8.26 6.67
CA THR A 13 -0.37 7.52 6.23
C THR A 13 -0.39 7.21 4.74
N GLN A 14 -1.55 6.89 4.16
CA GLN A 14 -1.69 6.66 2.72
C GLN A 14 -1.34 7.92 1.91
N ILE A 15 -1.87 9.08 2.32
CA ILE A 15 -1.55 10.37 1.69
C ILE A 15 -0.08 10.70 1.87
N ALA A 16 0.47 10.55 3.09
CA ALA A 16 1.87 10.79 3.36
C ALA A 16 2.79 9.88 2.52
N ALA A 17 2.40 8.62 2.29
CA ALA A 17 3.13 7.69 1.43
C ALA A 17 3.12 8.12 -0.04
N LEU A 18 1.98 8.56 -0.57
CA LEU A 18 1.88 9.08 -1.94
C LEU A 18 2.71 10.35 -2.12
N VAL A 19 2.67 11.26 -1.14
CA VAL A 19 3.49 12.48 -1.14
C VAL A 19 4.97 12.13 -1.04
N ALA A 20 5.35 11.21 -0.15
CA ALA A 20 6.73 10.73 -0.06
C ALA A 20 7.21 10.10 -1.39
N LEU A 21 6.37 9.31 -2.07
CA LEU A 21 6.71 8.73 -3.37
C LEU A 21 7.03 9.81 -4.43
N ALA A 22 6.34 10.94 -4.39
CA ALA A 22 6.65 12.08 -5.26
C ALA A 22 7.88 12.89 -4.79
N LEU A 23 8.09 13.02 -3.48
CA LEU A 23 9.19 13.82 -2.92
C LEU A 23 10.56 13.12 -2.96
N ILE A 24 10.61 11.79 -2.81
CA ILE A 24 11.86 11.01 -2.85
C ILE A 24 12.72 11.33 -4.09
N PRO A 25 12.17 11.29 -5.33
CA PRO A 25 12.95 11.64 -6.51
C PRO A 25 13.26 13.14 -6.59
N VAL A 26 12.33 14.01 -6.20
CA VAL A 26 12.50 15.48 -6.21
C VAL A 26 13.63 15.92 -5.29
N LEU A 27 13.77 15.27 -4.12
CA LEU A 27 14.84 15.50 -3.17
C LEU A 27 16.18 14.84 -3.57
N GLY A 28 16.22 14.13 -4.71
CA GLY A 28 17.43 13.44 -5.18
C GLY A 28 17.83 12.23 -4.32
N ILE A 29 16.92 11.71 -3.48
CA ILE A 29 17.20 10.56 -2.60
C ILE A 29 17.39 9.29 -3.42
N PHE A 30 16.50 9.07 -4.40
CA PHE A 30 16.57 7.93 -5.31
C PHE A 30 16.00 8.30 -6.68
N ARG A 31 16.82 8.16 -7.73
CA ARG A 31 16.39 8.27 -9.14
C ARG A 31 17.21 7.34 -10.03
N ILE A 32 16.64 6.97 -11.16
CA ILE A 32 17.28 6.10 -12.17
C ILE A 32 17.60 6.96 -13.38
N ASP A 33 18.88 7.20 -13.65
CA ASP A 33 19.31 7.92 -14.85
C ASP A 33 19.58 6.93 -15.98
N LEU A 34 18.71 6.96 -16.99
CA LEU A 34 18.82 6.09 -18.17
C LEU A 34 19.93 6.49 -19.13
N THR A 35 20.39 7.75 -19.09
CA THR A 35 21.40 8.26 -20.04
C THR A 35 22.81 7.80 -19.66
N THR A 36 23.11 7.82 -18.36
CA THR A 36 24.41 7.42 -17.80
C THR A 36 24.41 6.00 -17.25
N ALA A 37 23.26 5.31 -17.30
CA ALA A 37 23.03 4.01 -16.66
C ALA A 37 23.53 3.99 -15.20
N SER A 38 23.25 5.09 -14.47
CA SER A 38 23.65 5.28 -13.08
C SER A 38 22.42 5.47 -12.19
N LEU A 39 22.51 4.95 -10.96
CA LEU A 39 21.50 5.13 -9.93
C LEU A 39 21.92 6.32 -9.08
N MET A 40 21.13 7.37 -8.99
CA MET A 40 21.47 8.42 -8.04
C MET A 40 20.88 8.10 -6.67
N LEU A 41 21.78 7.98 -5.69
CA LEU A 41 21.47 7.70 -4.29
C LEU A 41 21.96 8.89 -3.47
N PHE A 42 21.06 9.56 -2.76
CA PHE A 42 21.36 10.74 -1.93
C PHE A 42 22.15 11.83 -2.70
N GLY A 43 21.79 12.07 -3.97
CA GLY A 43 22.47 13.05 -4.82
C GLY A 43 23.79 12.58 -5.45
N HIS A 44 24.30 11.39 -5.11
CA HIS A 44 25.53 10.84 -5.70
C HIS A 44 25.22 9.84 -6.82
N PRO A 45 25.82 9.98 -8.02
CA PRO A 45 25.66 9.01 -9.09
C PRO A 45 26.42 7.72 -8.77
N VAL A 46 25.70 6.64 -8.52
CA VAL A 46 26.24 5.30 -8.32
C VAL A 46 26.18 4.56 -9.66
N THR A 47 27.35 4.33 -10.23
CA THR A 47 27.46 3.57 -11.49
C THR A 47 27.20 2.08 -11.24
N LEU A 48 26.69 1.37 -12.25
CA LEU A 48 26.49 -0.08 -12.25
C LEU A 48 27.79 -0.91 -11.98
N ARG A 49 28.97 -0.26 -11.97
CA ARG A 49 30.26 -0.87 -11.61
C ARG A 49 30.44 -1.03 -10.10
N ASN A 50 29.72 -0.26 -9.28
CA ASN A 50 29.80 -0.33 -7.82
C ASN A 50 29.01 -1.53 -7.30
N PHE A 51 29.57 -2.71 -7.51
CA PHE A 51 28.97 -4.01 -7.16
C PHE A 51 28.45 -4.08 -5.72
N PRO A 52 29.16 -3.57 -4.68
CA PRO A 52 28.66 -3.63 -3.30
C PRO A 52 27.34 -2.90 -3.10
N VAL A 53 27.16 -1.72 -3.72
CA VAL A 53 25.92 -0.93 -3.58
C VAL A 53 24.77 -1.61 -4.30
N ILE A 54 24.99 -2.12 -5.50
CA ILE A 54 23.93 -2.75 -6.31
C ILE A 54 23.49 -4.06 -5.69
N LEU A 55 24.44 -4.91 -5.29
CA LEU A 55 24.15 -6.15 -4.59
C LEU A 55 23.47 -5.86 -3.26
N GLY A 56 23.94 -4.86 -2.51
CA GLY A 56 23.30 -4.41 -1.27
C GLY A 56 21.86 -3.97 -1.50
N LEU A 57 21.58 -3.17 -2.54
CA LEU A 57 20.22 -2.73 -2.90
C LEU A 57 19.33 -3.89 -3.35
N ALA A 58 19.85 -4.81 -4.16
CA ALA A 58 19.10 -6.00 -4.59
C ALA A 58 18.73 -6.89 -3.39
N LEU A 59 19.68 -7.14 -2.49
CA LEU A 59 19.42 -7.85 -1.24
C LEU A 59 18.43 -7.10 -0.35
N PHE A 60 18.48 -5.77 -0.31
CA PHE A 60 17.52 -4.95 0.43
C PHE A 60 16.10 -5.17 -0.10
N LEU A 61 15.92 -5.03 -1.41
CA LEU A 61 14.62 -5.18 -2.08
C LEU A 61 14.06 -6.60 -1.92
N ALA A 62 14.92 -7.61 -1.84
CA ALA A 62 14.51 -8.98 -1.56
C ALA A 62 14.16 -9.18 -0.07
N ALA A 63 14.99 -8.73 0.87
CA ALA A 63 14.86 -9.05 2.30
C ALA A 63 13.86 -8.16 3.05
N ALA A 64 13.72 -6.87 2.68
CA ALA A 64 12.84 -5.94 3.38
C ALA A 64 11.35 -6.37 3.35
N PRO A 65 10.80 -6.88 2.23
CA PRO A 65 9.47 -7.49 2.23
C PRO A 65 9.35 -8.67 3.20
N LEU A 66 10.34 -9.56 3.27
CA LEU A 66 10.31 -10.70 4.19
C LEU A 66 10.23 -10.25 5.66
N VAL A 67 11.03 -9.25 6.05
CA VAL A 67 10.96 -8.66 7.40
C VAL A 67 9.55 -8.12 7.67
N THR A 68 8.94 -7.48 6.67
CA THR A 68 7.59 -6.94 6.80
C THR A 68 6.56 -8.05 7.03
N TYR A 69 6.64 -9.15 6.26
CA TYR A 69 5.73 -10.28 6.35
C TYR A 69 5.77 -10.98 7.71
N THR A 70 6.96 -11.07 8.33
CA THR A 70 7.14 -11.77 9.61
C THR A 70 6.87 -10.89 10.82
N THR A 71 6.93 -9.56 10.69
CA THR A 71 6.76 -8.61 11.80
C THR A 71 5.37 -7.98 11.81
N ILE A 72 5.13 -7.05 10.89
CA ILE A 72 3.91 -6.25 10.80
C ILE A 72 2.85 -6.87 9.86
N GLY A 73 3.09 -8.09 9.36
CA GLY A 73 2.12 -8.87 8.60
C GLY A 73 1.74 -8.19 7.30
N THR A 74 0.44 -7.92 7.12
CA THR A 74 -0.08 -7.32 5.87
C THR A 74 -0.39 -5.83 5.97
N VAL A 75 -0.01 -5.18 7.08
CA VAL A 75 -0.24 -3.75 7.34
C VAL A 75 0.30 -2.87 6.24
N TRP A 76 1.44 -3.22 5.63
CA TRP A 76 2.00 -2.46 4.50
C TRP A 76 0.99 -2.26 3.37
N CYS A 77 0.29 -3.33 2.98
CA CYS A 77 -0.74 -3.29 1.93
C CYS A 77 -1.89 -2.36 2.33
N GLY A 78 -2.29 -2.36 3.60
CA GLY A 78 -3.41 -1.54 4.09
C GLY A 78 -3.06 -0.06 4.30
N TRP A 79 -1.82 0.26 4.67
CA TRP A 79 -1.44 1.57 5.22
C TRP A 79 -0.49 2.39 4.36
N LEU A 80 0.42 1.74 3.61
CA LEU A 80 1.47 2.44 2.88
C LEU A 80 1.44 2.20 1.36
N CYS A 81 0.84 1.10 0.91
CA CYS A 81 0.84 0.73 -0.50
C CYS A 81 0.11 1.80 -1.37
N PRO A 82 0.80 2.44 -2.34
CA PRO A 82 0.20 3.46 -3.18
C PRO A 82 -0.88 2.86 -4.09
N GLN A 83 -0.64 1.67 -4.63
CA GLN A 83 -1.59 0.95 -5.48
C GLN A 83 -2.94 0.71 -4.78
N ASN A 84 -2.90 0.20 -3.55
CA ASN A 84 -4.13 -0.03 -2.76
C ASN A 84 -4.84 1.30 -2.45
N SER A 85 -4.09 2.36 -2.17
CA SER A 85 -4.65 3.69 -1.88
C SER A 85 -5.42 4.26 -3.08
N VAL A 86 -4.87 4.13 -4.29
CA VAL A 86 -5.53 4.55 -5.54
C VAL A 86 -6.79 3.73 -5.79
N ALA A 87 -6.73 2.40 -5.64
CA ALA A 87 -7.88 1.51 -5.79
C ALA A 87 -9.02 1.85 -4.81
N GLU A 88 -8.70 2.13 -3.55
CA GLU A 88 -9.68 2.55 -2.55
C GLU A 88 -10.33 3.89 -2.88
N TRP A 89 -9.54 4.87 -3.32
CA TRP A 89 -10.09 6.17 -3.73
C TRP A 89 -11.02 6.00 -4.93
N ALA A 90 -10.63 5.22 -5.93
CA ALA A 90 -11.48 4.91 -7.07
C ALA A 90 -12.81 4.25 -6.65
N ASN A 91 -12.77 3.32 -5.68
CA ASN A 91 -13.98 2.70 -5.13
C ASN A 91 -14.84 3.71 -4.35
N VAL A 92 -14.25 4.56 -3.51
CA VAL A 92 -14.99 5.62 -2.80
C VAL A 92 -15.70 6.57 -3.77
N LEU A 93 -15.02 6.99 -4.84
CA LEU A 93 -15.62 7.80 -5.89
C LEU A 93 -16.76 7.05 -6.59
N THR A 94 -16.54 5.78 -6.96
CA THR A 94 -17.55 4.93 -7.59
C THR A 94 -18.79 4.80 -6.70
N HIS A 95 -18.63 4.54 -5.41
CA HIS A 95 -19.75 4.42 -4.47
C HIS A 95 -20.49 5.74 -4.25
N ARG A 96 -19.76 6.86 -4.24
CA ARG A 96 -20.35 8.20 -4.12
C ARG A 96 -21.24 8.52 -5.31
N PHE A 97 -20.79 8.23 -6.54
CA PHE A 97 -21.49 8.62 -7.77
C PHE A 97 -22.45 7.58 -8.34
N LEU A 98 -22.18 6.27 -8.21
CA LEU A 98 -23.03 5.19 -8.74
C LEU A 98 -23.81 4.41 -7.68
N GLY A 99 -23.40 4.52 -6.41
CA GLY A 99 -24.07 3.88 -5.27
C GLY A 99 -23.24 2.79 -4.61
N HIS A 100 -23.63 2.39 -3.39
CA HIS A 100 -22.83 1.47 -2.57
C HIS A 100 -22.71 0.05 -3.13
N ARG A 101 -23.62 -0.36 -4.03
CA ARG A 101 -23.58 -1.67 -4.71
C ARG A 101 -22.74 -1.67 -5.99
N ALA A 102 -22.27 -0.51 -6.43
CA ALA A 102 -21.45 -0.39 -7.63
C ALA A 102 -20.01 -0.83 -7.31
N ASN A 103 -19.76 -2.13 -7.41
CA ASN A 103 -18.44 -2.75 -7.28
C ASN A 103 -17.88 -3.08 -8.67
N VAL A 104 -16.56 -2.96 -8.80
CA VAL A 104 -15.82 -3.28 -10.05
C VAL A 104 -14.93 -4.51 -9.82
N ASP A 105 -15.06 -5.17 -8.68
CA ASP A 105 -14.25 -6.34 -8.36
C ASP A 105 -14.76 -7.57 -9.13
N VAL A 106 -13.82 -8.39 -9.61
CA VAL A 106 -14.09 -9.58 -10.44
C VAL A 106 -14.98 -10.60 -9.73
N GLU A 107 -14.94 -10.64 -8.40
CA GLU A 107 -15.72 -11.59 -7.58
C GLU A 107 -17.10 -11.04 -7.17
N SER A 108 -17.42 -9.80 -7.52
CA SER A 108 -18.72 -9.20 -7.23
C SER A 108 -19.75 -9.54 -8.31
N GLU A 109 -21.04 -9.35 -8.03
CA GLU A 109 -22.17 -9.53 -8.97
C GLU A 109 -22.13 -8.58 -10.19
N GLY A 110 -21.03 -7.85 -10.39
CA GLY A 110 -20.82 -6.87 -11.43
C GLY A 110 -21.22 -5.45 -11.00
N LEU A 111 -21.11 -4.51 -11.94
CA LEU A 111 -21.39 -3.10 -11.70
C LEU A 111 -22.91 -2.84 -11.62
N ILE A 112 -23.46 -2.90 -10.41
CA ILE A 112 -24.87 -2.60 -10.15
C ILE A 112 -25.03 -1.12 -9.78
N VAL A 113 -25.54 -0.33 -10.74
CA VAL A 113 -25.76 1.11 -10.55
C VAL A 113 -27.14 1.37 -9.96
N ALA A 114 -27.22 2.23 -8.94
CA ALA A 114 -28.50 2.64 -8.39
C ALA A 114 -29.31 3.44 -9.44
N PRO A 115 -30.59 3.11 -9.70
CA PRO A 115 -31.38 3.77 -10.77
C PRO A 115 -31.43 5.30 -10.63
N SER A 116 -31.53 5.80 -9.40
CA SER A 116 -31.55 7.25 -9.11
C SER A 116 -30.23 7.96 -9.44
N LYS A 117 -29.12 7.21 -9.47
CA LYS A 117 -27.77 7.71 -9.73
C LYS A 117 -27.28 7.40 -11.14
N ASN A 118 -28.04 6.65 -11.93
CA ASN A 118 -27.68 6.32 -13.31
C ASN A 118 -27.97 7.49 -14.28
N LYS A 119 -27.29 8.62 -14.05
CA LYS A 119 -27.39 9.83 -14.87
C LYS A 119 -26.08 10.05 -15.60
N ALA A 120 -26.15 10.53 -16.84
CA ALA A 120 -24.95 10.86 -17.63
C ALA A 120 -24.00 11.81 -16.89
N LEU A 121 -24.54 12.75 -16.09
CA LEU A 121 -23.76 13.65 -15.26
C LEU A 121 -22.91 12.93 -14.19
N ASN A 122 -23.47 11.91 -13.53
CA ASN A 122 -22.73 11.18 -12.50
C ASN A 122 -21.59 10.36 -13.11
N TRP A 123 -21.84 9.80 -14.30
CA TRP A 123 -20.82 9.13 -15.09
C TRP A 123 -19.74 10.08 -15.57
N SER A 124 -20.10 11.25 -16.12
CA SER A 124 -19.13 12.24 -16.59
C SER A 124 -18.27 12.79 -15.45
N VAL A 125 -18.88 13.05 -14.29
CA VAL A 125 -18.13 13.51 -13.09
C VAL A 125 -17.22 12.42 -12.56
N LEU A 126 -17.65 11.15 -12.54
CA LEU A 126 -16.76 10.05 -12.18
C LEU A 126 -15.57 9.97 -13.15
N SER A 127 -15.82 9.93 -14.45
CA SER A 127 -14.77 9.84 -15.48
C SER A 127 -13.82 11.03 -15.42
N ALA A 128 -14.33 12.25 -15.26
CA ALA A 128 -13.51 13.45 -15.11
C ALA A 128 -12.66 13.42 -13.82
N SER A 129 -13.22 12.92 -12.71
CA SER A 129 -12.49 12.80 -11.46
C SER A 129 -11.38 11.76 -11.53
N LEU A 130 -11.66 10.59 -12.13
CA LEU A 130 -10.64 9.56 -12.37
C LEU A 130 -9.55 10.07 -13.30
N LEU A 131 -9.92 10.74 -14.40
CA LEU A 131 -8.96 11.35 -15.31
C LEU A 131 -8.09 12.41 -14.62
N GLY A 132 -8.69 13.28 -13.80
CA GLY A 132 -7.96 14.29 -13.02
C GLY A 132 -6.93 13.66 -12.07
N ILE A 133 -7.32 12.60 -11.36
CA ILE A 133 -6.41 11.85 -10.49
C ILE A 133 -5.29 11.19 -11.30
N SER A 134 -5.61 10.56 -12.44
CA SER A 134 -4.62 9.92 -13.32
C SER A 134 -3.64 10.92 -13.93
N LEU A 135 -4.08 12.14 -14.24
CA LEU A 135 -3.20 13.22 -14.71
C LEU A 135 -2.17 13.62 -13.66
N VAL A 136 -2.58 13.70 -12.39
CA VAL A 136 -1.67 14.04 -11.28
C VAL A 136 -0.73 12.89 -10.95
N LEU A 137 -1.27 11.68 -10.75
CA LEU A 137 -0.49 10.50 -10.39
C LEU A 137 0.42 10.02 -11.53
N GLY A 138 0.03 10.26 -12.78
CA GLY A 138 0.82 9.94 -13.96
C GLY A 138 2.15 10.71 -14.04
N VAL A 139 2.31 11.80 -13.28
CA VAL A 139 3.60 12.53 -13.17
C VAL A 139 4.60 11.80 -12.28
N ILE A 140 4.12 11.02 -11.29
CA ILE A 140 4.99 10.40 -10.27
C ILE A 140 6.07 9.50 -10.90
N PRO A 141 5.76 8.58 -11.84
CA PRO A 141 6.79 7.78 -12.49
C PRO A 141 7.84 8.62 -13.22
N LEU A 142 7.47 9.78 -13.78
CA LEU A 142 8.41 10.62 -14.53
C LEU A 142 9.51 11.20 -13.65
N PHE A 143 9.18 11.59 -12.40
CA PHE A 143 10.19 12.09 -11.46
C PHE A 143 11.31 11.09 -11.19
N TYR A 144 11.07 9.79 -11.32
CA TYR A 144 12.10 8.76 -11.10
C TYR A 144 13.08 8.64 -12.27
N PHE A 145 12.71 9.06 -13.47
CA PHE A 145 13.53 8.92 -14.68
C PHE A 145 14.16 10.24 -15.16
N VAL A 146 13.62 11.38 -14.73
CA VAL A 146 13.99 12.70 -15.25
C VAL A 146 14.17 13.70 -14.10
N PRO A 147 15.23 14.54 -14.11
CA PRO A 147 15.41 15.59 -13.11
C PRO A 147 14.21 16.57 -13.06
N PRO A 148 13.90 17.11 -11.87
CA PRO A 148 12.74 18.00 -11.69
C PRO A 148 12.83 19.28 -12.52
N ASP A 149 14.04 19.79 -12.78
CA ASP A 149 14.25 21.02 -13.57
C ASP A 149 13.80 20.85 -15.03
N GLU A 150 14.04 19.67 -15.61
CA GLU A 150 13.61 19.34 -16.97
C GLU A 150 12.10 19.09 -17.06
N ILE A 151 11.48 18.58 -15.99
CA ILE A 151 10.02 18.43 -15.93
C ILE A 151 9.36 19.82 -15.87
N TRP A 152 9.95 20.77 -15.17
CA TRP A 152 9.43 22.15 -15.12
C TRP A 152 9.60 22.89 -16.45
N SER A 153 10.72 22.67 -17.16
CA SER A 153 10.94 23.22 -18.50
C SER A 153 9.98 22.61 -19.54
N LEU A 154 9.57 21.34 -19.34
CA LEU A 154 8.53 20.68 -20.12
C LEU A 154 7.15 21.33 -19.90
N LEU A 155 6.77 21.59 -18.64
CA LEU A 155 5.50 22.24 -18.31
C LEU A 155 5.44 23.69 -18.80
N THR A 156 6.57 24.39 -18.83
CA THR A 156 6.66 25.79 -19.27
C THR A 156 6.84 25.93 -20.79
N LEU A 157 6.82 24.83 -21.57
CA LEU A 157 6.95 24.82 -23.04
C LEU A 157 8.25 25.42 -23.60
N HIS A 158 9.32 25.47 -22.78
CA HIS A 158 10.63 26.01 -23.17
C HIS A 158 11.66 24.92 -23.57
N ALA A 159 11.27 23.64 -23.58
CA ALA A 159 12.17 22.52 -23.85
C ALA A 159 12.40 22.26 -25.36
N ASP A 160 13.51 21.61 -25.69
CA ASP A 160 13.85 21.13 -27.04
C ASP A 160 12.67 20.31 -27.64
N PRO A 161 12.21 20.62 -28.86
CA PRO A 161 11.05 19.97 -29.47
C PRO A 161 11.18 18.45 -29.65
N GLN A 162 12.38 17.87 -29.73
CA GLN A 162 12.53 16.40 -29.80
C GLN A 162 12.39 15.74 -28.42
N PHE A 163 13.12 16.25 -27.43
CA PHE A 163 13.08 15.76 -26.06
C PHE A 163 11.69 15.94 -25.45
N ALA A 164 11.06 17.11 -25.67
CA ALA A 164 9.72 17.40 -25.21
C ALA A 164 8.69 16.39 -25.76
N ARG A 165 8.79 16.01 -27.05
CA ARG A 165 7.86 15.04 -27.66
C ARG A 165 8.01 13.63 -27.10
N PHE A 166 9.23 13.20 -26.74
CA PHE A 166 9.42 11.91 -26.09
C PHE A 166 8.82 11.90 -24.68
N MET A 167 9.08 12.95 -23.91
CA MET A 167 8.54 13.12 -22.55
C MET A 167 7.02 13.20 -22.51
N HIS A 168 6.40 13.95 -23.42
CA HIS A 168 4.93 13.99 -23.53
C HIS A 168 4.33 12.62 -23.84
N ARG A 169 5.00 11.79 -24.65
CA ARG A 169 4.54 10.42 -24.93
C ARG A 169 4.63 9.52 -23.69
N LEU A 170 5.74 9.58 -22.95
CA LEU A 170 5.89 8.84 -21.70
C LEU A 170 4.85 9.27 -20.66
N TYR A 171 4.61 10.58 -20.52
CA TYR A 171 3.58 11.12 -19.65
C TYR A 171 2.19 10.58 -20.05
N PHE A 172 1.83 10.68 -21.33
CA PHE A 172 0.56 10.20 -21.84
C PHE A 172 0.36 8.70 -21.57
N VAL A 173 1.37 7.87 -21.83
CA VAL A 173 1.32 6.42 -21.54
C VAL A 173 1.14 6.18 -20.04
N SER A 174 1.82 6.93 -19.19
CA SER A 174 1.72 6.83 -17.73
C SER A 174 0.32 7.20 -17.23
N VAL A 175 -0.26 8.29 -17.75
CA VAL A 175 -1.63 8.72 -17.43
C VAL A 175 -2.65 7.66 -17.86
N VAL A 176 -2.52 7.13 -19.07
CA VAL A 176 -3.42 6.07 -19.57
C VAL A 176 -3.29 4.82 -18.72
N ALA A 177 -2.07 4.41 -18.35
CA ALA A 177 -1.84 3.24 -17.49
C ALA A 177 -2.51 3.41 -16.12
N VAL A 178 -2.31 4.56 -15.46
CA VAL A 178 -2.94 4.85 -14.16
C VAL A 178 -4.47 4.96 -14.28
N LEU A 179 -4.97 5.50 -15.40
CA LEU A 179 -6.41 5.57 -15.65
C LEU A 179 -7.04 4.18 -15.82
N VAL A 180 -6.43 3.33 -16.63
CA VAL A 180 -6.89 1.94 -16.81
C VAL A 180 -6.82 1.19 -15.48
N ASP A 181 -5.76 1.40 -14.71
CA ASP A 181 -5.63 0.82 -13.37
C ASP A 181 -6.74 1.26 -12.41
N ALA A 182 -6.96 2.56 -12.27
CA ALA A 182 -7.97 3.11 -11.38
C ALA A 182 -9.41 2.81 -11.85
N ALA A 183 -9.64 2.69 -13.17
CA ALA A 183 -10.97 2.42 -13.72
C ALA A 183 -11.33 0.94 -13.70
N VAL A 184 -10.39 0.05 -14.04
CA VAL A 184 -10.65 -1.37 -14.32
C VAL A 184 -9.92 -2.29 -13.34
N PHE A 185 -8.59 -2.20 -13.22
CA PHE A 185 -7.84 -3.20 -12.46
C PHE A 185 -8.05 -3.08 -10.94
N ARG A 186 -7.86 -1.90 -10.35
CA ARG A 186 -8.07 -1.65 -8.90
C ARG A 186 -7.46 -2.77 -8.03
N HIS A 187 -8.28 -3.49 -7.26
CA HIS A 187 -7.86 -4.58 -6.38
C HIS A 187 -7.51 -5.87 -7.12
N PHE A 188 -7.85 -6.01 -8.41
CA PHE A 188 -7.39 -7.15 -9.23
C PHE A 188 -5.86 -7.24 -9.24
N TRP A 189 -5.18 -6.10 -9.38
CA TRP A 189 -3.72 -6.06 -9.31
C TRP A 189 -3.21 -6.56 -7.96
N CYS A 190 -3.75 -6.02 -6.86
CA CYS A 190 -3.36 -6.40 -5.51
C CYS A 190 -3.66 -7.86 -5.17
N ASN A 191 -4.75 -8.43 -5.71
CA ASN A 191 -5.21 -9.77 -5.39
C ASN A 191 -4.52 -10.85 -6.22
N PHE A 192 -4.20 -10.58 -7.49
CA PHE A 192 -3.78 -11.60 -8.46
C PHE A 192 -2.46 -11.32 -9.18
N LEU A 193 -2.00 -10.06 -9.30
CA LEU A 193 -0.78 -9.75 -10.04
C LEU A 193 0.38 -9.35 -9.13
N CYS A 194 0.08 -8.82 -7.95
CA CYS A 194 1.08 -8.25 -7.05
C CYS A 194 2.01 -9.33 -6.47
N PRO A 195 3.33 -9.32 -6.79
CA PRO A 195 4.27 -10.30 -6.26
C PRO A 195 4.40 -10.21 -4.73
N TYR A 196 4.24 -9.00 -4.18
CA TYR A 196 4.27 -8.76 -2.74
C TYR A 196 3.14 -9.51 -2.02
N ARG A 197 1.93 -9.55 -2.60
CA ARG A 197 0.80 -10.30 -2.03
C ARG A 197 1.04 -11.81 -2.04
N TYR A 198 1.58 -12.35 -3.13
CA TYR A 198 1.96 -13.77 -3.17
C TYR A 198 3.04 -14.10 -2.14
N GLY A 199 4.03 -13.21 -1.98
CA GLY A 199 5.03 -13.32 -0.92
C GLY A 199 4.41 -13.40 0.48
N GLN A 200 3.39 -12.58 0.77
CA GLN A 200 2.64 -12.65 2.03
C GLN A 200 1.94 -13.99 2.23
N LEU A 201 1.36 -14.58 1.19
CA LEU A 201 0.71 -15.89 1.31
C LEU A 201 1.70 -17.00 1.66
N LEU A 202 2.93 -16.92 1.11
CA LEU A 202 3.98 -17.94 1.29
C LEU A 202 4.76 -17.79 2.60
N PHE A 203 5.10 -16.55 3.00
CA PHE A 203 6.06 -16.29 4.07
C PHE A 203 5.45 -15.69 5.35
N ARG A 204 4.15 -15.35 5.36
CA ARG A 204 3.51 -14.80 6.58
C ARG A 204 3.48 -15.87 7.67
N THR A 205 4.02 -15.52 8.82
CA THR A 205 4.01 -16.34 10.03
C THR A 205 2.78 -16.03 10.89
N LYS A 206 2.36 -16.99 11.71
CA LYS A 206 1.26 -16.79 12.69
C LYS A 206 1.61 -15.75 13.77
N ASP A 207 2.91 -15.52 13.98
CA ASP A 207 3.42 -14.57 14.96
C ASP A 207 3.29 -13.10 14.51
N ALA A 208 3.11 -12.86 13.21
CA ALA A 208 2.99 -11.51 12.66
C ALA A 208 1.73 -10.81 13.16
N LEU A 209 1.71 -9.48 13.08
CA LEU A 209 0.51 -8.70 13.40
C LEU A 209 -0.67 -9.13 12.52
N HIS A 210 -1.82 -9.37 13.13
CA HIS A 210 -3.05 -9.68 12.43
C HIS A 210 -4.27 -9.19 13.21
N VAL A 211 -5.39 -9.04 12.50
CA VAL A 211 -6.68 -8.82 13.15
C VAL A 211 -7.14 -10.13 13.81
N HIS A 212 -7.42 -10.07 15.10
CA HIS A 212 -7.90 -11.19 15.89
C HIS A 212 -9.35 -10.94 16.35
N TYR A 213 -10.16 -11.99 16.31
CA TYR A 213 -11.52 -12.01 16.85
C TYR A 213 -11.55 -12.72 18.20
N ASP A 214 -12.04 -12.02 19.21
CA ASP A 214 -12.18 -12.54 20.56
C ASP A 214 -13.31 -13.57 20.65
N ALA A 215 -12.95 -14.85 20.45
CA ALA A 215 -13.88 -15.97 20.50
C ALA A 215 -14.48 -16.19 21.90
N ALA A 216 -13.76 -15.79 22.97
CA ALA A 216 -14.25 -15.93 24.34
C ALA A 216 -15.44 -15.02 24.63
N ARG A 217 -15.45 -13.82 24.02
CA ARG A 217 -16.58 -12.87 24.07
C ARG A 217 -17.54 -12.99 22.90
N SER A 218 -17.57 -14.15 22.22
CA SER A 218 -18.43 -14.36 21.05
C SER A 218 -19.93 -14.14 21.31
N ALA A 219 -20.41 -14.31 22.55
CA ALA A 219 -21.78 -14.01 22.97
C ALA A 219 -22.14 -12.51 22.85
N ASP A 220 -21.16 -11.60 22.91
CA ASP A 220 -21.40 -10.16 22.78
C ASP A 220 -21.64 -9.75 21.32
N CYS A 221 -21.33 -10.63 20.36
CA CYS A 221 -21.49 -10.38 18.94
C CYS A 221 -22.96 -10.34 18.52
N THR A 222 -23.44 -9.17 18.11
CA THR A 222 -24.84 -8.99 17.65
C THR A 222 -25.12 -9.45 16.21
N ARG A 223 -24.17 -10.15 15.56
CA ARG A 223 -24.29 -10.65 14.16
C ARG A 223 -24.81 -9.62 13.16
N CYS A 224 -24.36 -8.38 13.30
CA CYS A 224 -24.83 -7.23 12.52
C CYS A 224 -24.22 -7.10 11.12
N ASN A 225 -23.19 -7.88 10.77
CA ASN A 225 -22.43 -7.79 9.51
C ASN A 225 -21.78 -6.42 9.22
N TYR A 226 -21.65 -5.55 10.22
CA TYR A 226 -21.08 -4.22 10.02
C TYR A 226 -19.57 -4.29 9.72
N CYS A 227 -18.85 -5.20 10.38
CA CYS A 227 -17.42 -5.40 10.16
C CYS A 227 -17.10 -6.00 8.78
N SER A 228 -17.95 -6.90 8.25
CA SER A 228 -17.78 -7.45 6.90
C SER A 228 -18.14 -6.45 5.82
N THR A 229 -19.19 -5.63 6.03
CA THR A 229 -19.58 -4.58 5.08
C THR A 229 -18.50 -3.50 4.94
N MET A 230 -17.78 -3.18 6.02
CA MET A 230 -16.68 -2.20 5.98
C MET A 230 -15.35 -2.79 5.47
N CYS A 231 -15.28 -4.09 5.22
CA CYS A 231 -14.06 -4.73 4.76
C CYS A 231 -13.81 -4.42 3.28
N VAL A 232 -12.70 -3.72 3.00
CA VAL A 232 -12.31 -3.35 1.63
C VAL A 232 -11.99 -4.54 0.73
N THR A 233 -11.65 -5.69 1.30
CA THR A 233 -11.35 -6.92 0.55
C THR A 233 -12.47 -7.97 0.58
N GLY A 234 -13.62 -7.62 1.17
CA GLY A 234 -14.82 -8.46 1.16
C GLY A 234 -14.75 -9.72 2.03
N ILE A 235 -13.80 -9.81 2.96
CA ILE A 235 -13.67 -10.97 3.86
C ILE A 235 -14.51 -10.81 5.13
N ALA A 236 -14.80 -11.93 5.81
CA ALA A 236 -15.48 -11.94 7.11
C ALA A 236 -14.46 -11.85 8.26
N PRO A 237 -14.37 -10.71 9.00
CA PRO A 237 -13.32 -10.52 10.00
C PRO A 237 -13.45 -11.42 11.25
N THR A 238 -14.59 -12.08 11.42
CA THR A 238 -14.82 -13.02 12.54
C THR A 238 -14.16 -14.38 12.35
N ASN A 239 -13.77 -14.73 11.13
CA ASN A 239 -13.11 -15.99 10.83
C ASN A 239 -12.09 -15.80 9.70
N ILE A 240 -10.99 -15.11 10.02
CA ILE A 240 -9.92 -14.82 9.07
C ILE A 240 -9.01 -16.06 8.97
N ARG A 241 -8.94 -16.64 7.79
CA ARG A 241 -8.00 -17.71 7.46
C ARG A 241 -6.69 -17.12 6.93
N PRO A 242 -5.55 -17.83 7.07
CA PRO A 242 -4.26 -17.36 6.54
C PRO A 242 -4.27 -17.06 5.02
N VAL A 243 -5.12 -17.77 4.27
CA VAL A 243 -5.29 -17.58 2.81
C VAL A 243 -6.13 -16.35 2.45
N ASP A 244 -6.85 -15.77 3.42
CA ASP A 244 -7.77 -14.67 3.16
C ASP A 244 -7.04 -13.35 2.87
N ARG A 245 -7.71 -12.48 2.14
CA ARG A 245 -7.21 -11.17 1.67
C ARG A 245 -7.26 -10.07 2.70
N CYS A 246 -7.06 -10.40 3.98
CA CYS A 246 -6.87 -9.36 4.98
C CYS A 246 -5.60 -8.56 4.62
N ILE A 247 -5.70 -7.24 4.69
CA ILE A 247 -4.60 -6.27 4.54
C ILE A 247 -4.31 -5.53 5.86
N ASP A 248 -4.86 -6.03 6.97
CA ASP A 248 -4.69 -5.49 8.33
C ASP A 248 -4.94 -3.97 8.42
N CYS A 249 -5.97 -3.48 7.71
CA CYS A 249 -6.30 -2.05 7.65
C CYS A 249 -6.97 -1.49 8.90
N GLY A 250 -7.67 -2.33 9.69
CA GLY A 250 -8.32 -1.93 10.93
C GLY A 250 -9.72 -1.32 10.79
N GLU A 251 -10.28 -1.17 9.58
CA GLU A 251 -11.64 -0.64 9.39
C GLU A 251 -12.71 -1.49 10.08
N CYS A 252 -12.54 -2.81 10.08
CA CYS A 252 -13.44 -3.73 10.78
C CYS A 252 -13.39 -3.57 12.31
N ILE A 253 -12.23 -3.22 12.87
CA ILE A 253 -12.04 -2.94 14.30
C ILE A 253 -12.79 -1.65 14.66
N ASP A 254 -12.56 -0.57 13.91
CA ASP A 254 -13.27 0.71 14.09
C ASP A 254 -14.79 0.53 14.00
N ALA A 255 -15.26 -0.22 13.01
CA ALA A 255 -16.68 -0.49 12.81
C ALA A 255 -17.29 -1.26 13.99
N CYS A 256 -16.60 -2.31 14.48
CA CYS A 256 -17.05 -3.10 15.61
C CYS A 256 -17.08 -2.27 16.92
N ASN A 257 -16.01 -1.50 17.16
CA ASN A 257 -15.90 -0.62 18.33
C ASN A 257 -17.01 0.43 18.36
N ARG A 258 -17.27 1.12 17.24
CA ARG A 258 -18.35 2.12 17.15
C ARG A 258 -19.72 1.53 17.44
N LEU A 259 -19.97 0.28 17.05
CA LEU A 259 -21.24 -0.40 17.34
C LEU A 259 -21.36 -0.75 18.82
N HIS A 260 -20.29 -1.27 19.43
CA HIS A 260 -20.27 -1.60 20.86
C HIS A 260 -20.40 -0.35 21.73
N GLU A 261 -19.74 0.74 21.37
CA GLU A 261 -19.85 2.05 22.01
C GLU A 261 -21.29 2.57 21.96
N ARG A 262 -21.93 2.56 20.77
CA ARG A 262 -23.34 2.96 20.63
C ARG A 262 -24.32 2.10 21.43
N LYS A 263 -23.99 0.82 21.65
CA LYS A 263 -24.82 -0.12 22.42
C LYS A 263 -24.43 -0.20 23.90
N ASN A 264 -23.48 0.63 24.37
CA ASN A 264 -22.94 0.59 25.73
C ASN A 264 -22.44 -0.82 26.15
N ARG A 265 -21.81 -1.55 25.23
CA ARG A 265 -21.28 -2.92 25.43
C ARG A 265 -19.76 -2.97 25.61
N GLY A 266 -19.13 -1.86 25.99
CA GLY A 266 -17.69 -1.77 26.20
C GLY A 266 -16.88 -1.83 24.90
N GLU A 267 -15.73 -2.50 24.95
CA GLU A 267 -14.83 -2.63 23.80
C GLU A 267 -15.35 -3.65 22.77
N GLY A 268 -15.02 -3.42 21.51
CA GLY A 268 -15.35 -4.35 20.43
C GLY A 268 -14.62 -5.68 20.54
N LEU A 269 -15.00 -6.58 19.64
CA LEU A 269 -14.54 -7.97 19.61
C LEU A 269 -13.33 -8.20 18.69
N LEU A 270 -13.01 -7.20 17.88
CA LEU A 270 -11.89 -7.25 16.94
C LEU A 270 -10.78 -6.36 17.47
N ARG A 271 -9.54 -6.86 17.45
CA ARG A 271 -8.34 -6.10 17.83
C ARG A 271 -7.15 -6.52 17.01
N PHE A 272 -6.12 -5.68 16.96
CA PHE A 272 -4.82 -6.10 16.47
C PHE A 272 -4.11 -6.91 17.54
N GLU A 273 -3.60 -8.06 17.15
CA GLU A 273 -2.86 -8.95 18.04
C GLU A 273 -1.62 -9.47 17.32
N PHE A 274 -0.51 -9.53 18.06
CA PHE A 274 0.67 -10.24 17.62
C PHE A 274 0.55 -11.68 18.07
N GLY A 275 0.79 -12.65 17.18
CA GLY A 275 0.84 -14.05 17.62
C GLY A 275 1.97 -14.23 18.62
N THR A 276 1.61 -14.59 19.86
CA THR A 276 2.55 -14.96 20.92
C THR A 276 2.45 -16.45 21.17
N GLU A 277 3.53 -17.06 21.64
CA GLU A 277 3.45 -18.42 22.16
C GLU A 277 2.53 -18.45 23.38
N GLN A 278 1.52 -19.33 23.33
CA GLN A 278 0.62 -19.58 24.45
C GLN A 278 1.45 -19.94 25.70
N GLY A 279 1.32 -19.17 26.78
CA GLY A 279 1.97 -19.42 28.07
C GLY A 279 3.31 -18.72 28.31
N ALA A 280 3.83 -17.94 27.36
CA ALA A 280 5.12 -17.26 27.49
C ALA A 280 4.95 -15.77 27.87
N SER A 281 4.77 -15.47 29.16
CA SER A 281 4.76 -14.09 29.68
C SER A 281 6.15 -13.67 30.16
N GLY A 282 6.68 -12.54 29.67
CA GLY A 282 7.91 -11.93 30.17
C GLY A 282 8.87 -11.45 29.07
N VAL A 283 9.88 -10.67 29.48
CA VAL A 283 10.86 -10.02 28.58
C VAL A 283 11.59 -11.05 27.71
N ARG A 284 11.94 -12.22 28.24
CA ARG A 284 12.62 -13.29 27.47
C ARG A 284 11.75 -13.86 26.34
N ALA A 285 10.45 -14.01 26.56
CA ALA A 285 9.51 -14.48 25.54
C ALA A 285 9.35 -13.45 24.43
N PHE A 286 9.25 -12.17 24.80
CA PHE A 286 9.22 -11.05 23.85
C PHE A 286 10.49 -11.00 22.99
N PHE A 287 11.68 -11.07 23.60
CA PHE A 287 12.95 -11.10 22.85
C PHE A 287 13.06 -12.32 21.93
N ARG A 288 12.70 -13.52 22.41
CA ARG A 288 12.72 -14.73 21.57
C ARG A 288 11.74 -14.64 20.40
N SER A 289 10.54 -14.13 20.63
CA SER A 289 9.54 -13.92 19.57
C SER A 289 10.01 -12.87 18.56
N THR A 290 10.64 -11.79 19.01
CA THR A 290 11.20 -10.73 18.16
C THR A 290 12.38 -11.26 17.34
N LEU A 291 13.29 -12.02 17.96
CA LEU A 291 14.42 -12.65 17.28
C LEU A 291 13.96 -13.72 16.28
N ARG A 292 12.88 -14.45 16.56
CA ARG A 292 12.27 -15.40 15.61
C ARG A 292 11.65 -14.68 14.41
N ARG A 293 10.96 -13.54 14.63
CA ARG A 293 10.37 -12.72 13.56
C ARG A 293 11.44 -12.04 12.70
N LEU A 294 12.48 -11.51 13.32
CA LEU A 294 13.58 -10.82 12.65
C LEU A 294 14.70 -11.75 12.17
N GLY A 295 14.70 -13.04 12.49
CA GLY A 295 15.85 -13.96 12.37
C GLY A 295 16.73 -13.80 11.13
N VAL A 296 16.52 -14.65 10.12
CA VAL A 296 17.32 -14.60 8.87
C VAL A 296 17.00 -13.34 8.04
N PRO A 297 15.73 -12.91 7.87
CA PRO A 297 15.42 -11.72 7.07
C PRO A 297 16.02 -10.43 7.63
N GLY A 298 16.01 -10.26 8.95
CA GLY A 298 16.58 -9.10 9.63
C GLY A 298 18.10 -9.05 9.51
N LEU A 299 18.77 -10.20 9.68
CA LEU A 299 20.21 -10.30 9.44
C LEU A 299 20.57 -9.94 7.99
N LEU A 300 19.81 -10.45 7.02
CA LEU A 300 20.02 -10.13 5.60
C LEU A 300 19.82 -8.63 5.31
N THR A 301 18.79 -8.00 5.90
CA THR A 301 18.62 -6.54 5.77
C THR A 301 19.78 -5.76 6.40
N LEU A 302 20.33 -6.21 7.53
CA LEU A 302 21.49 -5.56 8.15
C LEU A 302 22.75 -5.68 7.29
N ILE A 303 23.01 -6.88 6.74
CA ILE A 303 24.12 -7.11 5.81
C ILE A 303 23.96 -6.23 4.57
N SER A 304 22.76 -6.17 4.00
CA SER A 304 22.43 -5.31 2.87
C SER A 304 22.71 -3.83 3.15
N LEU A 305 22.25 -3.30 4.29
CA LEU A 305 22.51 -1.90 4.68
C LEU A 305 24.01 -1.65 4.90
N ALA A 306 24.73 -2.60 5.49
CA ALA A 306 26.17 -2.50 5.66
C ALA A 306 26.92 -2.47 4.31
N MET A 307 26.50 -3.26 3.34
CA MET A 307 27.06 -3.26 1.98
C MET A 307 26.80 -1.95 1.23
N ILE A 308 25.58 -1.41 1.35
CA ILE A 308 25.24 -0.10 0.77
C ILE A 308 26.10 0.99 1.40
N ALA A 309 26.19 1.03 2.74
CA ALA A 309 27.00 2.01 3.46
C ALA A 309 28.49 1.90 3.07
N TRP A 310 29.03 0.68 3.03
CA TRP A 310 30.42 0.45 2.60
C TRP A 310 30.68 0.93 1.18
N GLY A 311 29.77 0.60 0.25
CA GLY A 311 29.92 1.00 -1.15
C GLY A 311 29.76 2.51 -1.37
N LEU A 312 29.00 3.22 -0.54
CA LEU A 312 28.90 4.68 -0.56
C LEU A 312 30.14 5.37 0.05
N LEU A 313 30.82 4.71 1.01
CA LEU A 313 32.05 5.23 1.64
C LEU A 313 33.31 5.04 0.77
N GLN A 314 33.25 4.16 -0.23
CA GLN A 314 34.33 3.97 -1.22
C GLN A 314 33.87 4.44 -2.62
N PRO A 315 33.63 5.75 -2.81
CA PRO A 315 33.36 6.27 -4.15
C PRO A 315 34.64 6.12 -4.98
N ASN A 316 34.66 5.14 -5.88
CA ASN A 316 35.63 5.07 -6.97
C ASN A 316 35.34 6.17 -7.99
#